data_AF-A0A1Q6QKU5-F1
#
_entry.id   AF-A0A1Q6QKU5-F1
#
_cell.length_a   1.000
_cell.length_b   1.000
_cell.length_c   1.000
_cell.angle_alpha   90.00
_cell.angle_beta   90.00
_cell.angle_gamma   90.00
#
_symmetry.space_group_name_H-M   'P 1'
#
loop_
_entity.id
_entity.type
_entity.pdbx_description
1 polymer ?
#
loop_
_entity_poly.entity_id
_entity_poly.type
_entity_poly.pdbx_seq_one_letter_code
_entity_poly.pdbx_strand_id
1 'polypeptide(L)'
;MKSFNYTITDEVGIHARPAGTLAKKVKEYASTVVIAKGEKSAQAQKLMAVMSLGVKKGETVTVTVEGDDEETAAANLEKFFRENL
;
A
#
# COMPACT_ATOMS: atom_id res chain seq x y z
N MET A 1 -11.21 -1.47 11.73
CA MET A 1 -10.13 -1.92 10.85
C MET A 1 -10.69 -2.42 9.52
N LYS A 2 -10.14 -1.95 8.38
CA LYS A 2 -10.39 -2.51 7.03
C LYS A 2 -9.14 -3.19 6.48
N SER A 3 -9.32 -4.16 5.59
CA SER A 3 -8.22 -4.85 4.92
C SER A 3 -8.62 -5.32 3.54
N PHE A 4 -7.69 -5.28 2.59
CA PHE A 4 -7.86 -5.87 1.25
C PHE A 4 -6.55 -6.50 0.76
N ASN A 5 -6.67 -7.44 -0.18
CA ASN A 5 -5.53 -8.07 -0.84
C ASN A 5 -5.41 -7.53 -2.26
N TYR A 6 -4.19 -7.32 -2.74
CA TYR A 6 -3.96 -6.86 -4.10
C TYR A 6 -2.72 -7.52 -4.70
N THR A 7 -2.83 -8.00 -5.93
CA THR A 7 -1.71 -8.56 -6.71
C THR A 7 -1.08 -7.47 -7.55
N ILE A 8 0.21 -7.21 -7.33
CA ILE A 8 0.97 -6.16 -8.01
C ILE A 8 1.05 -6.44 -9.51
N THR A 9 0.70 -5.45 -10.32
CA THR A 9 0.69 -5.56 -11.79
C THR A 9 1.78 -4.74 -12.46
N ASP A 10 2.38 -3.77 -11.76
CA ASP A 10 3.53 -3.01 -12.24
C ASP A 10 4.71 -3.95 -12.54
N GLU A 11 5.32 -3.77 -13.71
CA GLU A 11 6.39 -4.63 -14.22
C GLU A 11 7.61 -4.71 -13.28
N VAL A 12 7.92 -3.61 -12.58
CA VAL A 12 9.06 -3.52 -11.65
C VAL A 12 8.61 -3.83 -10.22
N GLY A 13 7.31 -3.73 -9.94
CA GLY A 13 6.71 -3.88 -8.62
C GLY A 13 6.71 -2.56 -7.84
N ILE A 14 6.74 -2.62 -6.51
CA ILE A 14 6.68 -1.39 -5.70
C ILE A 14 8.07 -0.74 -5.59
N HIS A 15 8.46 -0.03 -6.65
CA HIS A 15 9.70 0.74 -6.73
C HIS A 15 9.53 2.21 -6.30
N ALA A 16 10.58 3.03 -6.40
CA ALA A 16 10.62 4.39 -5.85
C ALA A 16 9.46 5.32 -6.29
N ARG A 17 9.00 5.21 -7.54
CA ARG A 17 7.92 6.05 -8.08
C ARG A 17 6.55 5.68 -7.48
N PRO A 18 6.03 4.44 -7.66
CA PRO A 18 4.77 4.02 -7.04
C PRO A 18 4.80 4.08 -5.51
N ALA A 19 5.92 3.74 -4.88
CA ALA A 19 6.07 3.89 -3.43
C ALA A 19 5.93 5.35 -2.98
N GLY A 20 6.47 6.30 -3.77
CA GLY A 20 6.39 7.73 -3.46
C GLY A 20 5.00 8.31 -3.66
N THR A 21 4.28 7.91 -4.71
CA THR A 21 2.89 8.31 -4.92
C THR A 21 1.98 7.71 -3.85
N LEU A 22 2.17 6.44 -3.50
CA LEU A 22 1.47 5.79 -2.39
C LEU A 22 1.73 6.52 -1.07
N ALA A 23 3.00 6.76 -0.71
CA ALA A 23 3.38 7.42 0.53
C ALA A 23 2.82 8.85 0.66
N LYS A 24 2.62 9.54 -0.47
CA LYS A 24 1.91 10.83 -0.51
C LYS A 24 0.41 10.63 -0.30
N LYS A 25 -0.20 9.69 -1.03
CA LYS A 25 -1.64 9.42 -0.97
C LYS A 25 -2.10 9.02 0.42
N VAL A 26 -1.35 8.15 1.11
CA VAL A 26 -1.74 7.69 2.46
C VAL A 26 -1.64 8.78 3.53
N LYS A 27 -0.89 9.86 3.28
CA LYS A 27 -0.79 11.01 4.20
C LYS A 27 -1.99 11.95 4.13
N GLU A 28 -2.89 11.74 3.17
CA GLU A 28 -4.17 12.46 3.08
C GLU A 28 -5.19 11.95 4.09
N TYR A 29 -4.93 10.81 4.74
CA TYR A 29 -5.84 10.14 5.67
C TYR A 29 -5.33 10.22 7.11
N ALA A 30 -6.26 10.22 8.07
CA ALA A 30 -5.96 10.07 9.49
C ALA A 30 -5.56 8.62 9.85
N SER A 31 -6.00 7.65 9.05
CA SER A 31 -5.71 6.23 9.24
C SER A 31 -4.24 5.88 9.05
N THR A 32 -3.79 4.90 9.84
CA THR A 32 -2.53 4.19 9.59
C THR A 32 -2.74 3.13 8.52
N VAL A 33 -1.81 3.05 7.56
CA VAL A 33 -1.85 2.08 6.48
C VAL A 33 -0.62 1.19 6.55
N VAL A 34 -0.81 -0.12 6.61
CA VAL A 34 0.26 -1.13 6.64
C VAL A 34 0.14 -2.02 5.41
N ILE A 35 1.28 -2.27 4.76
CA ILE A 35 1.41 -3.22 3.66
C ILE A 35 2.20 -4.41 4.14
N ALA A 36 1.66 -5.62 3.97
CA ALA A 36 2.30 -6.87 4.32
C ALA A 36 2.56 -7.73 3.07
N LYS A 37 3.76 -8.34 3.03
CA LYS A 37 4.19 -9.36 2.07
C LYS A 37 4.72 -10.55 2.85
N GLY A 38 3.91 -11.61 2.98
CA GLY A 38 4.22 -12.74 3.85
C GLY A 38 4.41 -12.27 5.30
N GLU A 39 5.56 -12.56 5.89
CA GLU A 39 5.90 -12.18 7.28
C GLU A 39 6.44 -10.75 7.41
N LYS A 40 6.76 -10.07 6.30
CA LYS A 40 7.30 -8.71 6.31
C LYS A 40 6.16 -7.70 6.19
N SER A 41 6.23 -6.60 6.93
CA SER A 41 5.29 -5.49 6.81
C SER A 41 5.97 -4.14 6.96
N ALA A 42 5.34 -3.10 6.37
CA ALA A 42 5.81 -1.73 6.46
C ALA A 42 4.63 -0.75 6.45
N GLN A 43 4.77 0.36 7.16
CA GLN A 43 3.82 1.47 7.05
C GLN A 43 3.95 2.14 5.68
N ALA A 44 2.82 2.33 5.00
CA ALA A 44 2.79 2.87 3.64
C ALA A 44 3.30 4.32 3.55
N GLN A 45 3.23 5.09 4.65
CA GLN A 45 3.76 6.46 4.75
C GLN A 45 5.30 6.50 4.68
N LYS A 46 5.96 5.38 4.96
CA LYS A 46 7.42 5.26 5.03
C LYS A 46 7.95 4.68 3.71
N LEU A 47 8.13 5.55 2.71
CA LEU A 47 8.67 5.22 1.37
C LEU A 47 9.75 4.13 1.39
N MET A 48 10.84 4.38 2.15
CA MET A 48 11.99 3.47 2.20
C MET A 48 11.63 2.09 2.78
N ALA A 49 10.74 2.05 3.77
CA ALA A 49 10.30 0.79 4.37
C ALA A 49 9.44 -0.01 3.38
N VAL A 50 8.52 0.64 2.66
CA VAL A 50 7.71 0.00 1.61
C VAL A 50 8.61 -0.59 0.52
N MET A 51 9.59 0.19 0.03
CA MET A 51 10.55 -0.30 -0.96
C MET A 51 11.36 -1.50 -0.44
N SER A 52 11.72 -1.51 0.86
CA SER A 52 12.47 -2.61 1.49
C SER A 52 11.70 -3.93 1.58
N LEU A 53 10.36 -3.91 1.44
CA LEU A 53 9.57 -5.13 1.31
C LEU A 53 9.92 -5.92 0.05
N GLY A 54 10.47 -5.25 -0.97
CA GLY A 54 10.90 -5.89 -2.22
C GLY A 54 9.75 -6.59 -2.93
N VAL A 55 8.58 -5.95 -2.97
CA VAL A 55 7.38 -6.48 -3.64
C VAL A 55 7.55 -6.37 -5.15
N LYS A 56 7.35 -7.48 -5.85
CA LYS A 56 7.53 -7.65 -7.29
C LYS A 56 6.17 -7.90 -7.98
N LYS A 57 6.14 -7.74 -9.30
CA LYS A 57 5.01 -8.13 -10.13
C LYS A 57 4.52 -9.55 -9.82
N GLY A 58 3.21 -9.72 -9.75
CA GLY A 58 2.55 -11.00 -9.51
C GLY A 58 2.53 -11.43 -8.04
N GLU A 59 3.21 -10.72 -7.15
CA GLU A 59 3.11 -10.96 -5.72
C GLU A 59 1.86 -10.27 -5.15
N THR A 60 1.20 -10.96 -4.23
CA THR A 60 0.06 -10.41 -3.50
C THR A 60 0.53 -9.78 -2.20
N VAL A 61 0.04 -8.58 -1.93
CA VAL A 61 0.18 -7.90 -0.65
C VAL A 61 -1.16 -7.79 0.06
N THR A 62 -1.11 -7.77 1.38
CA THR A 62 -2.26 -7.41 2.22
C THR A 62 -2.09 -5.96 2.67
N VAL A 63 -3.11 -5.15 2.43
CA VAL A 63 -3.15 -3.76 2.85
C VAL A 63 -4.17 -3.64 3.98
N THR A 64 -3.71 -3.20 5.14
CA THR A 64 -4.54 -2.96 6.32
C THR A 64 -4.63 -1.47 6.58
N VAL A 65 -5.84 -0.98 6.83
CA VAL A 65 -6.14 0.43 7.10
C VAL A 65 -6.89 0.51 8.42
N GLU A 66 -6.37 1.32 9.34
CA GLU A 66 -6.92 1.45 10.69
C GLU A 66 -6.91 2.92 11.13
N GLY A 67 -8.09 3.43 11.50
CA GLY A 67 -8.29 4.79 11.97
C GLY A 67 -9.68 5.32 11.66
N ASP A 68 -9.91 6.60 11.99
CA ASP A 68 -11.26 7.22 11.96
C ASP A 68 -11.86 7.29 10.56
N ASP A 69 -11.02 7.36 9.52
CA ASP A 69 -11.42 7.44 8.11
C ASP A 69 -11.15 6.15 7.33
N GLU A 70 -10.97 5.02 8.03
CA GLU A 70 -10.50 3.75 7.44
C GLU A 70 -11.39 3.23 6.30
N GLU A 71 -12.71 3.47 6.36
CA GLU A 71 -13.63 3.03 5.30
C GLU A 71 -13.36 3.78 4.00
N THR A 72 -13.22 5.11 4.09
CA THR A 72 -12.97 5.98 2.93
C THR A 72 -11.54 5.80 2.43
N ALA A 73 -10.58 5.68 3.34
CA ALA A 73 -9.18 5.45 3.01
C ALA A 73 -9.00 4.10 2.30
N ALA A 74 -9.57 3.01 2.82
CA ALA A 74 -9.46 1.68 2.19
C ALA A 74 -10.05 1.66 0.77
N ALA A 75 -11.25 2.21 0.56
CA ALA A 75 -11.88 2.24 -0.76
C ALA A 75 -11.04 3.03 -1.79
N ASN A 76 -10.53 4.19 -1.38
CA ASN A 76 -9.69 5.02 -2.26
C ASN A 76 -8.32 4.39 -2.52
N LEU A 77 -7.74 3.72 -1.52
CA LEU A 77 -6.46 3.03 -1.67
C LEU A 77 -6.60 1.80 -2.55
N GLU A 78 -7.66 1.02 -2.42
CA GLU A 78 -7.88 -0.12 -3.33
C GLU A 78 -7.97 0.36 -4.79
N LYS A 79 -8.66 1.47 -5.04
CA LYS A 79 -8.69 2.11 -6.37
C LYS A 79 -7.29 2.58 -6.80
N PHE A 80 -6.55 3.26 -5.92
CA PHE A 80 -5.18 3.70 -6.20
C PHE A 80 -4.28 2.54 -6.60
N PHE A 81 -4.36 1.39 -5.90
CA PHE A 81 -3.58 0.20 -6.22
C PHE A 81 -3.91 -0.30 -7.64
N ARG A 82 -5.19 -0.40 -8.01
CA ARG A 82 -5.61 -0.81 -9.37
C ARG A 82 -5.09 0.10 -10.48
N GLU A 83 -4.94 1.39 -10.20
CA GLU A 83 -4.53 2.39 -11.19
C GLU A 83 -3.01 2.59 -11.27
N ASN A 84 -2.25 2.19 -10.24
CA ASN A 84 -0.85 2.60 -10.08
C ASN A 84 0.13 1.48 -9.69
N LEU A 85 -0.32 0.26 -9.38
CA LEU A 85 0.50 -0.80 -8.78
C LEU A 85 0.38 -2.17 -9.46
#